data_AF-A0A8T4EFE8-F1
#
_entry.id   AF-A0A8T4EFE8-F1
#
_cell.length_a   1.000
_cell.length_b   1.000
_cell.length_c   1.000
_cell.angle_alpha   90.00
_cell.angle_beta   90.00
_cell.angle_gamma   90.00
#
_symmetry.space_group_name_H-M   'P 1'
#
loop_
_entity.id
_entity.type
_entity.pdbx_description
1 polymer ?
#
loop_
_entity_poly.entity_id
_entity_poly.type
_entity_poly.pdbx_seq_one_letter_code
_entity_poly.pdbx_strand_id
1 'polypeptide(L)'
;MEIKLIKKQPDYNRATFTIKDATPAFVNALRRTITEAVPVMAIEDVEFKNNSSVLYDEILALRLGLIPFKTDLSSYNVPSECTCNGEGCAKCTLALTLSAKGPCIVY
;
A
#
# COMPACT_ATOMS: atom_id res chain seq x y z
N MET A 1 -16.27 -26.34 -0.46
CA MET A 1 -15.24 -25.44 -1.02
C MET A 1 -13.88 -26.09 -0.86
N GLU A 2 -13.31 -26.60 -1.94
CA GLU A 2 -11.93 -27.11 -1.97
C GLU A 2 -11.04 -26.09 -2.68
N ILE A 3 -9.84 -25.84 -2.12
CA ILE A 3 -8.84 -24.96 -2.74
C ILE A 3 -7.65 -25.81 -3.14
N LYS A 4 -7.30 -25.80 -4.43
CA LYS A 4 -6.12 -26.50 -4.98
C LYS A 4 -5.12 -25.48 -5.49
N LEU A 5 -3.94 -25.41 -4.88
CA LEU A 5 -2.85 -24.56 -5.35
C LEU A 5 -2.25 -25.17 -6.63
N ILE A 6 -2.17 -24.37 -7.69
CA ILE A 6 -1.57 -24.80 -8.97
C ILE A 6 -0.10 -24.42 -9.00
N LYS A 7 0.21 -23.14 -8.79
CA LYS A 7 1.56 -22.58 -8.88
C LYS A 7 1.72 -21.41 -7.92
N LYS A 8 2.89 -21.33 -7.28
CA LYS A 8 3.36 -20.14 -6.56
C LYS A 8 4.65 -19.69 -7.23
N GLN A 9 4.68 -18.44 -7.68
CA GLN A 9 5.86 -17.80 -8.27
C GLN A 9 6.31 -16.69 -7.31
N PRO A 10 7.26 -16.99 -6.40
CA PRO A 10 7.72 -16.02 -5.42
C PRO A 10 8.37 -14.80 -6.06
N ASP A 11 9.08 -14.98 -7.18
CA ASP A 11 9.82 -13.91 -7.88
C ASP A 11 8.91 -12.77 -8.36
N TYR A 12 7.64 -13.08 -8.66
CA TYR A 12 6.64 -12.13 -9.15
C TYR A 12 5.51 -11.86 -8.15
N ASN A 13 5.65 -12.31 -6.89
CA ASN A 13 4.58 -12.26 -5.88
C ASN A 13 3.22 -12.78 -6.41
N ARG A 14 3.24 -13.85 -7.23
CA ARG A 14 2.05 -14.38 -7.91
C ARG A 14 1.68 -15.76 -7.40
N ALA A 15 0.40 -15.95 -7.09
CA ALA A 15 -0.17 -17.25 -6.76
C ALA A 15 -1.33 -17.59 -7.72
N THR A 16 -1.39 -18.84 -8.18
CA THR A 16 -2.48 -19.37 -9.00
C THR A 16 -3.07 -20.59 -8.32
N PHE A 17 -4.38 -20.58 -8.11
CA PHE A 17 -5.12 -21.65 -7.44
C PHE A 17 -6.50 -21.82 -8.07
N THR A 18 -7.09 -23.00 -7.89
CA THR A 18 -8.44 -23.33 -8.32
C THR A 18 -9.32 -23.53 -7.11
N ILE A 19 -10.51 -22.94 -7.14
CA ILE A 19 -11.57 -23.15 -6.15
C ILE A 19 -12.61 -24.08 -6.75
N LYS A 20 -12.95 -25.17 -6.05
CA LYS A 20 -14.08 -26.05 -6.38
C LYS A 20 -15.16 -25.95 -5.31
N ASP A 21 -16.39 -26.30 -5.66
CA ASP A 21 -17.55 -26.29 -4.75
C ASP A 21 -17.79 -24.93 -4.08
N ALA A 22 -17.81 -23.89 -4.91
CA ALA A 22 -18.17 -22.52 -4.53
C ALA A 22 -19.05 -21.90 -5.61
N THR A 23 -19.94 -20.99 -5.23
CA THR A 23 -20.78 -20.27 -6.19
C THR A 23 -19.96 -19.19 -6.92
N PRO A 24 -20.26 -18.88 -8.19
CA PRO A 24 -19.60 -17.78 -8.90
C PRO A 24 -19.72 -16.44 -8.16
N ALA A 25 -20.86 -16.21 -7.50
CA ALA A 25 -21.09 -15.04 -6.68
C ALA A 25 -20.09 -14.93 -5.52
N PHE A 26 -19.84 -16.04 -4.80
CA PHE A 26 -18.87 -16.08 -3.71
C PHE A 26 -17.45 -15.83 -4.21
N VAL A 27 -17.05 -16.44 -5.33
CA VAL A 27 -15.71 -16.24 -5.90
C VAL A 27 -15.50 -14.79 -6.36
N ASN A 28 -16.51 -14.16 -6.95
CA ASN A 28 -16.42 -12.75 -7.32
C ASN A 28 -16.38 -11.83 -6.09
N ALA A 29 -17.13 -12.15 -5.03
CA ALA A 29 -17.04 -11.43 -3.76
C ALA A 29 -15.62 -11.50 -3.19
N LEU A 30 -15.03 -12.70 -3.13
CA LEU A 30 -13.64 -12.88 -2.68
C LEU A 30 -12.65 -12.05 -3.52
N ARG A 31 -12.80 -12.07 -4.85
CA ARG A 31 -11.96 -11.25 -5.76
C ARG A 31 -12.06 -9.76 -5.42
N ARG A 32 -13.27 -9.25 -5.18
CA ARG A 32 -13.49 -7.85 -4.80
C ARG A 32 -12.85 -7.53 -3.45
N THR A 33 -13.07 -8.37 -2.44
CA THR A 33 -12.47 -8.21 -1.11
C THR A 33 -10.94 -8.15 -1.19
N ILE A 34 -10.31 -9.00 -1.99
CA ILE A 34 -8.84 -8.99 -2.16
C ILE A 34 -8.36 -7.68 -2.79
N THR A 35 -9.12 -7.07 -3.70
CA THR A 35 -8.74 -5.82 -4.38
C THR A 35 -9.04 -4.57 -3.56
N GLU A 36 -10.15 -4.56 -2.82
CA GLU A 36 -10.70 -3.32 -2.22
C GLU A 36 -10.51 -3.25 -0.70
N ALA A 37 -10.47 -4.39 0.00
CA ALA A 37 -10.58 -4.42 1.46
C ALA A 37 -9.30 -4.87 2.18
N VAL A 38 -8.21 -5.10 1.44
CA VAL A 38 -6.90 -5.41 2.05
C VAL A 38 -6.21 -4.08 2.40
N PRO A 39 -6.04 -3.76 3.69
CA PRO A 39 -5.41 -2.51 4.10
C PRO A 39 -3.94 -2.50 3.69
N VAL A 40 -3.50 -1.38 3.12
CA VAL A 40 -2.10 -1.12 2.75
C VAL A 40 -1.71 0.29 3.20
N MET A 41 -0.48 0.44 3.65
CA MET A 41 0.10 1.75 3.98
C MET A 41 0.49 2.47 2.68
N ALA A 42 0.10 3.74 2.58
CA ALA A 42 0.47 4.64 1.50
C ALA A 42 0.77 6.03 2.09
N ILE A 43 1.46 6.87 1.31
CA ILE A 43 1.70 8.27 1.69
C ILE A 43 0.40 9.05 1.49
N GLU A 44 -0.08 9.69 2.55
CA GLU A 44 -1.29 10.53 2.54
C GLU A 44 -0.92 12.02 2.52
N ASP A 45 -0.06 12.44 3.44
CA ASP A 45 0.41 13.83 3.54
C ASP A 45 1.88 13.97 3.11
N VAL A 46 2.17 15.03 2.35
CA VAL A 46 3.54 15.39 1.93
C VAL A 46 3.81 16.85 2.26
N GLU A 47 4.78 17.10 3.14
CA GLU A 47 5.25 18.44 3.47
C GLU A 47 6.45 18.82 2.59
N PHE A 48 6.28 19.81 1.71
CA PHE A 48 7.36 20.35 0.89
C PHE A 48 8.07 21.49 1.60
N LYS A 49 9.34 21.27 1.98
CA LYS A 49 10.19 22.33 2.56
C LYS A 49 10.88 23.17 1.49
N ASN A 50 11.32 22.54 0.42
CA ASN A 50 11.96 23.20 -0.72
C ASN A 50 11.88 22.30 -1.95
N ASN A 51 11.23 22.76 -3.01
CA ASN A 51 11.24 22.13 -4.32
C ASN A 51 11.64 23.15 -5.39
N SER A 52 12.86 22.99 -5.92
CA SER A 52 13.36 23.76 -7.07
C SER A 52 13.51 22.88 -8.32
N SER A 53 12.87 21.70 -8.33
CA SER A 53 12.87 20.80 -9.47
C SER A 53 11.94 21.30 -10.58
N VAL A 54 11.96 20.61 -11.72
CA VAL A 54 11.08 20.91 -12.86
C VAL A 54 9.64 20.41 -12.62
N LEU A 55 9.44 19.46 -11.70
CA LEU A 55 8.13 18.92 -11.38
C LEU A 55 7.49 19.71 -10.23
N TYR A 56 6.23 20.09 -10.43
CA TYR A 56 5.43 20.74 -9.40
C TYR A 56 5.14 19.82 -8.22
N ASP A 57 4.88 20.41 -7.06
CA ASP A 57 4.67 19.71 -5.78
C ASP A 57 3.53 18.69 -5.88
N GLU A 58 2.40 19.03 -6.51
CA GLU A 58 1.25 18.15 -6.67
C GLU A 58 1.57 16.91 -7.53
N ILE A 59 2.43 17.07 -8.54
CA ILE A 59 2.85 15.95 -9.40
C ILE A 59 3.79 15.02 -8.64
N LEU A 60 4.70 15.58 -7.82
CA LEU A 60 5.57 14.80 -6.97
C LEU A 60 4.78 14.08 -5.87
N ALA A 61 3.85 14.77 -5.19
CA ALA A 61 3.01 14.20 -4.16
C ALA A 61 2.17 13.03 -4.68
N LEU A 62 1.55 13.18 -5.86
CA LEU A 62 0.79 12.10 -6.50
C LEU A 62 1.68 10.87 -6.79
N ARG A 63 2.91 11.11 -7.26
CA ARG A 63 3.85 10.00 -7.52
C ARG A 63 4.29 9.31 -6.23
N LEU A 64 4.57 10.08 -5.17
CA LEU A 64 4.93 9.56 -3.86
C LEU A 64 3.80 8.72 -3.26
N GLY A 65 2.54 9.17 -3.39
CA GLY A 65 1.35 8.43 -2.92
C GLY A 65 1.17 7.06 -3.57
N LEU A 66 1.72 6.85 -4.77
CA LEU A 66 1.63 5.59 -5.51
C LEU A 66 2.83 4.66 -5.26
N ILE A 67 3.81 5.06 -4.44
CA ILE A 67 4.94 4.20 -4.08
C ILE A 67 4.43 3.08 -3.16
N PRO A 68 4.61 1.80 -3.54
CA PRO A 68 4.11 0.70 -2.73
C PRO A 68 5.00 0.47 -1.51
N PHE A 69 4.39 0.48 -0.32
CA PHE A 69 5.07 0.12 0.92
C PHE A 69 4.80 -1.33 1.32
N LYS A 70 5.83 -1.98 1.87
CA LYS A 70 5.66 -3.26 2.56
C LYS A 70 4.99 -2.98 3.90
N THR A 71 3.71 -3.30 3.99
CA THR A 71 2.92 -3.08 5.19
C THR A 71 2.98 -4.31 6.09
N ASP A 72 3.50 -4.15 7.31
CA ASP A 72 3.41 -5.18 8.34
C ASP A 72 2.12 -4.98 9.15
N LEU A 73 1.09 -5.75 8.82
CA LEU A 73 -0.21 -5.70 9.47
C LEU A 73 -0.20 -6.14 10.94
N SER A 74 0.89 -6.72 11.43
CA SER A 74 0.99 -7.13 12.84
C SER A 74 1.33 -5.97 13.78
N SER A 75 2.07 -4.99 13.27
CA SER A 75 2.54 -3.82 14.04
C SER A 75 1.75 -2.55 13.72
N TYR A 76 1.05 -2.52 12.58
CA TYR A 76 0.27 -1.38 12.11
C TYR A 76 -1.19 -1.45 12.55
N ASN A 77 -1.66 -0.36 13.17
CA ASN A 77 -3.08 -0.16 13.42
C ASN A 77 -3.65 0.88 12.45
N VAL A 78 -4.79 0.57 11.84
CA VAL A 78 -5.53 1.52 11.00
C VAL A 78 -5.87 2.75 11.86
N PRO A 79 -5.69 4.00 11.36
CA PRO A 79 -5.90 5.21 12.16
C PRO A 79 -7.27 5.29 12.83
N SER A 80 -8.32 4.78 12.17
CA SER A 80 -9.69 4.72 12.69
C SER A 80 -9.86 3.81 13.91
N GLU A 81 -9.01 2.81 14.07
CA GLU A 81 -9.05 1.82 15.15
C GLU A 81 -7.94 2.04 16.18
N CYS A 82 -7.13 3.09 15.99
CA CYS A 82 -6.02 3.39 16.87
C CYS A 82 -6.49 4.18 18.10
N THR A 83 -5.87 3.89 19.25
CA THR A 83 -6.16 4.56 20.53
C THR A 83 -5.82 6.05 20.53
N CYS A 84 -5.14 6.56 19.50
CA CYS A 84 -4.72 7.95 19.37
C CYS A 84 -5.75 8.85 18.68
N ASN A 85 -6.97 8.36 18.36
CA ASN A 85 -8.07 9.16 17.79
C ASN A 85 -7.67 10.03 16.57
N GLY A 86 -6.68 9.58 15.78
CA GLY A 86 -6.21 10.30 14.59
C GLY A 86 -5.14 11.37 14.82
N GLU A 87 -4.60 11.55 16.02
CA GLU A 87 -3.51 12.53 16.26
C GLU A 87 -2.14 12.08 15.72
N GLY A 88 -2.00 10.81 15.32
CA GLY A 88 -0.76 10.23 14.82
C GLY A 88 0.14 9.71 15.95
N CYS A 89 0.36 8.39 15.98
CA CYS A 89 1.29 7.74 16.90
C CYS A 89 2.23 6.81 16.12
N ALA A 90 3.30 6.36 16.77
CA ALA A 90 4.28 5.46 16.14
C ALA A 90 3.70 4.13 15.62
N LYS A 91 2.47 3.77 16.01
CA LYS A 91 1.77 2.55 15.54
C LYS A 91 0.84 2.77 14.35
N CYS A 92 0.46 4.03 14.04
CA CYS A 92 -0.50 4.33 12.97
C CYS A 92 0.04 5.28 11.90
N THR A 93 1.14 5.99 12.15
CA THR A 93 1.76 6.93 11.20
C THR A 93 3.26 6.69 11.10
N LEU A 94 3.79 6.78 9.87
CA LEU A 94 5.21 6.69 9.56
C LEU A 94 5.68 8.01 8.95
N ALA A 95 6.68 8.65 9.57
CA ALA A 95 7.30 9.85 9.01
C ALA A 95 8.55 9.47 8.20
N LEU A 96 8.57 9.86 6.93
CA LEU A 96 9.70 9.67 6.01
C LEU A 96 10.27 11.04 5.62
N THR A 97 11.56 11.08 5.28
CA THR A 97 12.22 12.32 4.84
C THR A 97 13.05 12.04 3.61
N LEU A 98 12.89 12.87 2.58
CA LEU A 98 13.60 12.78 1.31
C LEU A 98 14.38 14.09 1.07
N SER A 99 15.67 13.97 0.76
CA SER A 99 16.54 15.10 0.44
C SER A 99 17.47 14.73 -0.71
N ALA A 100 17.35 15.42 -1.84
CA ALA A 100 18.20 15.25 -3.01
C ALA A 100 18.73 16.61 -3.48
N LYS A 101 19.97 16.66 -3.99
CA LYS A 101 20.61 17.88 -4.51
C LYS A 101 21.44 17.56 -5.76
N GLY A 102 21.41 18.49 -6.71
CA GLY A 102 22.18 18.41 -7.97
C GLY A 102 21.44 17.65 -9.08
N PRO A 103 22.07 17.50 -10.26
CA PRO A 103 21.52 16.71 -11.35
C PRO A 103 21.61 15.22 -11.00
N CYS A 104 20.53 14.65 -10.48
CA CYS A 104 20.45 13.23 -10.16
C CYS A 104 19.05 12.67 -10.44
N ILE A 105 18.98 11.34 -10.52
CA ILE A 105 17.72 10.60 -10.53
C ILE A 105 17.43 10.23 -9.08
N VAL A 106 16.25 10.60 -8.61
CA VAL A 106 15.74 10.24 -7.29
C VAL A 106 14.94 8.95 -7.42
N TYR A 107 15.27 7.95 -6.59
CA TYR A 107 14.62 6.65 -6.54
C TYR A 107 13.71 6.52 -5.31
#